data_AF-A0A452YD63-F1
#
_entry.id   AF-A0A452YD63-F1
#
_cell.length_a   1.000
_cell.length_b   1.000
_cell.length_c   1.000
_cell.angle_alpha   90.00
_cell.angle_beta   90.00
_cell.angle_gamma   90.00
#
_symmetry.space_group_name_H-M   'P 1'
#
loop_
_entity.id
_entity.type
_entity.pdbx_description
1 polymer ?
#
loop_
_entity_poly.entity_id
_entity_poly.type
_entity_poly.pdbx_seq_one_letter_code
_entity_poly.pdbx_strand_id
1 'polypeptide(L)'
;RSLARSAYNKNDFYTSKILWESALALNSLYPDGWFAYGTTAWKDKDLEKALDAFSRAVQIDPENGEAWNNIACLHMIRGKSQASVQSFREAVKFKRNSWQVWDNYSKVALDTGNIRLTLEAIKMV
;
A
#
# COMPACT_ATOMS: atom_id res chain seq x y z
N ARG A 1 -6.38 -14.85 -12.62
CA ARG A 1 -6.85 -14.33 -11.30
C ARG A 1 -6.96 -15.45 -10.25
N SER A 2 -7.77 -16.49 -10.44
CA SER A 2 -7.90 -17.62 -9.48
C SER A 2 -6.60 -18.39 -9.26
N LEU A 3 -5.87 -18.70 -10.34
CA LEU A 3 -4.55 -19.35 -10.25
C LEU A 3 -3.53 -18.52 -9.46
N ALA A 4 -3.49 -17.19 -9.68
CA ALA A 4 -2.61 -16.28 -8.95
C ALA A 4 -2.90 -16.29 -7.44
N ARG A 5 -4.19 -16.27 -7.06
CA ARG A 5 -4.62 -16.42 -5.66
C ARG A 5 -4.28 -17.80 -5.08
N SER A 6 -4.45 -18.86 -5.87
CA SER A 6 -4.07 -20.20 -5.43
C SER A 6 -2.57 -20.33 -5.18
N ALA A 7 -1.71 -19.74 -6.02
CA ALA A 7 -0.27 -19.70 -5.82
C ALA A 7 0.09 -18.89 -4.57
N TYR A 8 -0.56 -17.74 -4.35
CA TYR A 8 -0.39 -16.92 -3.14
C TYR A 8 -0.69 -17.73 -1.86
N ASN A 9 -1.80 -18.48 -1.85
CA ASN A 9 -2.18 -19.31 -0.70
C ASN A 9 -1.21 -20.46 -0.43
N LYS A 10 -0.44 -20.88 -1.45
CA LYS A 10 0.64 -21.88 -1.32
C LYS A 10 1.99 -21.25 -0.92
N ASN A 11 2.03 -19.95 -0.61
CA ASN A 11 3.23 -19.15 -0.37
C ASN A 11 4.21 -19.08 -1.55
N ASP A 12 3.76 -19.44 -2.76
CA ASP A 12 4.52 -19.25 -3.99
C ASP A 12 4.27 -17.84 -4.53
N PHE A 13 4.90 -16.86 -3.88
CA PHE A 13 4.73 -15.45 -4.22
C PHE A 13 5.33 -15.10 -5.59
N TYR A 14 6.42 -15.75 -5.98
CA TYR A 14 7.04 -15.56 -7.29
C TYR A 14 6.10 -15.93 -8.43
N THR A 15 5.55 -17.16 -8.41
CA THR A 15 4.60 -17.60 -9.44
C THR A 15 3.30 -16.79 -9.37
N SER A 16 2.82 -16.49 -8.17
CA SER A 16 1.65 -15.63 -7.98
C SER A 16 1.83 -14.25 -8.64
N LYS A 17 3.02 -13.65 -8.51
CA LYS A 17 3.35 -12.34 -9.09
C LYS A 17 3.23 -12.38 -10.62
N ILE A 18 3.83 -13.38 -11.27
CA ILE A 18 3.77 -13.55 -12.73
C ILE A 18 2.33 -13.79 -13.21
N LEU A 19 1.55 -14.59 -12.48
CA LEU A 19 0.16 -14.87 -12.81
C LEU A 19 -0.75 -13.64 -12.63
N TRP A 20 -0.40 -12.74 -11.70
CA TRP A 20 -1.09 -11.46 -11.54
C TRP A 20 -0.72 -10.48 -12.66
N GLU A 21 0.56 -10.37 -13.00
CA GLU A 21 1.05 -9.52 -14.09
C GLU A 21 0.38 -9.89 -15.42
N SER A 22 0.33 -11.18 -15.77
CA SER A 22 -0.38 -11.65 -16.96
C SER A 22 -1.89 -11.39 -16.89
N ALA A 23 -2.52 -11.58 -15.73
CA ALA A 23 -3.96 -11.31 -15.57
C ALA A 23 -4.31 -9.81 -15.69
N LEU A 24 -3.44 -8.92 -15.24
CA LEU A 24 -3.61 -7.47 -15.28
C LEU A 24 -3.24 -6.89 -16.65
N ALA A 25 -2.37 -7.55 -17.41
CA ALA A 25 -2.12 -7.21 -18.81
C ALA A 25 -3.38 -7.41 -19.68
N LEU A 26 -4.22 -8.41 -19.36
CA LEU A 26 -5.49 -8.66 -20.06
C LEU A 26 -6.62 -7.72 -19.60
N ASN A 27 -6.63 -7.34 -18.33
CA ASN A 27 -7.60 -6.38 -17.80
C ASN A 27 -6.95 -5.54 -16.71
N SER A 28 -6.57 -4.33 -17.10
CA SER A 28 -5.89 -3.35 -16.27
C SER A 28 -6.83 -2.50 -15.42
N LEU A 29 -8.15 -2.51 -15.66
CA LEU A 29 -9.15 -1.75 -14.91
C LEU A 29 -9.74 -2.62 -13.78
N TYR A 30 -8.88 -3.16 -12.92
CA TYR A 30 -9.30 -3.99 -11.80
C TYR A 30 -8.50 -3.63 -10.52
N PRO A 31 -9.03 -2.73 -9.68
CA PRO A 31 -8.35 -2.24 -8.46
C PRO A 31 -7.91 -3.37 -7.52
N ASP A 32 -8.81 -4.30 -7.18
CA ASP A 32 -8.47 -5.42 -6.29
C ASP A 32 -7.37 -6.32 -6.86
N GLY A 33 -7.27 -6.41 -8.19
CA GLY A 33 -6.23 -7.17 -8.86
C GLY A 33 -4.87 -6.50 -8.69
N TRP A 34 -4.81 -5.18 -8.87
CA TRP A 34 -3.61 -4.39 -8.61
C TRP A 34 -3.22 -4.41 -7.13
N PHE A 35 -4.20 -4.35 -6.22
CA PHE A 35 -3.96 -4.50 -4.79
C PHE A 35 -3.37 -5.88 -4.47
N ALA A 36 -3.98 -6.95 -4.96
CA ALA A 36 -3.49 -8.31 -4.74
C ALA A 36 -2.10 -8.54 -5.35
N TYR A 37 -1.84 -7.98 -6.54
CA TYR A 37 -0.52 -8.00 -7.16
C TYR A 37 0.52 -7.26 -6.29
N GLY A 38 0.17 -6.09 -5.75
CA GLY A 38 1.02 -5.32 -4.85
C GLY A 38 1.34 -6.07 -3.57
N THR A 39 0.35 -6.74 -2.96
CA THR A 39 0.57 -7.59 -1.78
C THR A 39 1.49 -8.76 -2.11
N THR A 40 1.27 -9.45 -3.23
CA THR A 40 2.14 -10.54 -3.67
C THR A 40 3.57 -10.06 -3.92
N ALA A 41 3.75 -8.96 -4.65
CA ALA A 41 5.06 -8.39 -4.94
C ALA A 41 5.80 -7.96 -3.66
N TRP A 42 5.09 -7.40 -2.68
CA TRP A 42 5.67 -7.07 -1.38
C TRP A 42 6.13 -8.33 -0.63
N LYS A 43 5.33 -9.40 -0.63
CA LYS A 43 5.73 -10.69 -0.02
C LYS A 43 6.91 -11.35 -0.74
N ASP A 44 7.02 -11.14 -2.05
CA ASP A 44 8.17 -11.52 -2.88
C ASP A 44 9.37 -10.58 -2.73
N LYS A 45 9.30 -9.58 -1.83
CA LYS A 45 10.33 -8.55 -1.57
C LYS A 45 10.63 -7.63 -2.75
N ASP A 46 9.79 -7.63 -3.77
CA ASP A 46 9.87 -6.75 -4.92
C ASP A 46 9.15 -5.43 -4.62
N LEU A 47 9.84 -4.56 -3.87
CA LEU A 47 9.28 -3.30 -3.40
C LEU A 47 8.95 -2.33 -4.53
N GLU A 48 9.61 -2.45 -5.69
CA GLU A 48 9.36 -1.64 -6.88
C GLU A 48 8.03 -2.00 -7.53
N LYS A 49 7.83 -3.29 -7.84
CA LYS A 49 6.55 -3.75 -8.38
C LYS A 49 5.41 -3.56 -7.40
N ALA A 50 5.64 -3.73 -6.09
CA ALA A 50 4.63 -3.47 -5.07
C ALA A 50 4.14 -2.02 -5.10
N LEU A 51 5.06 -1.06 -5.19
CA LEU A 51 4.72 0.36 -5.22
C LEU A 51 3.97 0.74 -6.50
N ASP A 52 4.41 0.26 -7.67
CA ASP A 52 3.69 0.49 -8.94
C ASP A 52 2.26 -0.07 -8.86
N ALA A 53 2.13 -1.30 -8.36
CA ALA A 53 0.84 -1.97 -8.26
C ALA A 53 -0.15 -1.23 -7.35
N PHE A 54 0.27 -0.86 -6.14
CA PHE A 54 -0.61 -0.08 -5.25
C PHE A 54 -0.90 1.31 -5.82
N SER A 55 0.07 1.95 -6.49
CA SER A 55 -0.14 3.24 -7.15
C SER A 55 -1.20 3.16 -8.24
N ARG A 56 -1.21 2.09 -9.03
CA ARG A 56 -2.29 1.86 -10.00
C ARG A 56 -3.62 1.54 -9.33
N ALA A 57 -3.61 0.79 -8.22
CA ALA A 57 -4.83 0.53 -7.47
C ALA A 57 -5.51 1.84 -7.02
N VAL A 58 -4.76 2.79 -6.46
CA VAL A 58 -5.31 4.10 -6.03
C VAL A 58 -5.63 5.05 -7.18
N GLN A 59 -5.01 4.89 -8.36
CA GLN A 59 -5.39 5.65 -9.55
C GLN A 59 -6.77 5.24 -10.07
N ILE A 60 -7.13 3.96 -9.94
CA ILE A 60 -8.43 3.44 -10.39
C ILE A 60 -9.48 3.58 -9.29
N ASP A 61 -9.09 3.33 -8.03
CA ASP A 61 -9.93 3.49 -6.84
C ASP A 61 -9.22 4.37 -5.78
N PRO A 62 -9.39 5.70 -5.86
CA PRO A 62 -8.76 6.65 -4.94
C PRO A 62 -9.20 6.48 -3.49
N GLU A 63 -10.35 5.84 -3.23
CA GLU A 63 -10.93 5.69 -1.90
C GLU A 63 -10.33 4.49 -1.14
N ASN A 64 -9.45 3.72 -1.78
CA ASN A 64 -8.79 2.58 -1.16
C ASN A 64 -7.72 3.02 -0.15
N GLY A 65 -8.16 3.34 1.07
CA GLY A 65 -7.27 3.75 2.16
C GLY A 65 -6.23 2.70 2.57
N GLU A 66 -6.47 1.42 2.27
CA GLU A 66 -5.48 0.36 2.54
C GLU A 66 -4.33 0.36 1.52
N ALA A 67 -4.65 0.58 0.25
CA ALA A 67 -3.64 0.78 -0.79
C ALA A 67 -2.78 2.02 -0.48
N TRP A 68 -3.40 3.14 -0.07
CA TRP A 68 -2.67 4.33 0.39
C TRP A 68 -1.76 4.06 1.59
N ASN A 69 -2.24 3.31 2.58
CA ASN A 69 -1.42 2.89 3.72
C ASN A 69 -0.21 2.06 3.28
N ASN A 70 -0.39 1.10 2.35
CA ASN A 70 0.70 0.28 1.84
C ASN A 70 1.72 1.08 1.03
N ILE A 71 1.27 2.04 0.20
CA ILE A 71 2.15 3.00 -0.50
C ILE A 71 2.99 3.79 0.51
N ALA A 72 2.34 4.28 1.56
CA ALA A 72 3.02 5.06 2.60
C ALA A 72 4.09 4.24 3.33
N CYS A 73 3.79 2.99 3.70
CA CYS A 73 4.77 2.06 4.28
C CYS A 73 5.93 1.76 3.32
N LEU A 74 5.66 1.56 2.03
CA LEU A 74 6.72 1.34 1.03
C LEU A 74 7.62 2.56 0.87
N HIS A 75 7.07 3.78 0.90
CA HIS A 75 7.87 5.00 0.90
C HIS A 75 8.73 5.15 2.16
N MET A 76 8.21 4.75 3.33
CA MET A 76 8.96 4.73 4.58
C MET A 76 10.16 3.77 4.50
N ILE A 77 9.96 2.55 3.99
CA ILE A 77 11.04 1.57 3.80
C ILE A 77 12.14 2.10 2.85
N ARG A 78 11.78 2.94 1.88
CA ARG A 78 12.71 3.57 0.94
C ARG A 78 13.35 4.86 1.46
N GLY A 79 13.08 5.27 2.71
CA GLY A 79 13.56 6.53 3.28
C GLY A 79 12.95 7.79 2.66
N LYS A 80 11.83 7.67 1.94
CA LYS A 80 11.11 8.80 1.33
C LYS A 80 10.03 9.31 2.31
N SER A 81 10.44 9.79 3.47
CA SER A 81 9.54 10.11 4.58
C SER A 81 8.50 11.19 4.22
N GLN A 82 8.84 12.20 3.39
CA GLN A 82 7.86 13.20 2.92
C GLN A 82 6.76 12.62 2.02
N ALA A 83 7.11 11.73 1.08
CA ALA A 83 6.13 11.07 0.22
C ALA A 83 5.23 10.11 1.02
N SER A 84 5.79 9.50 2.06
CA SER A 84 5.05 8.66 3.00
C SER A 84 4.00 9.47 3.78
N VAL A 85 4.35 10.65 4.32
CA VAL A 85 3.40 11.56 5.01
C VAL A 85 2.23 11.92 4.09
N GLN A 86 2.49 12.25 2.83
CA GLN A 86 1.43 12.60 1.89
C GLN A 86 0.49 11.42 1.62
N SER A 87 1.04 10.21 1.48
CA SER A 87 0.26 8.99 1.24
C SER A 87 -0.59 8.62 2.46
N PHE A 88 -0.05 8.75 3.67
CA PHE A 88 -0.81 8.55 4.91
C PHE A 88 -1.93 9.58 5.08
N ARG A 89 -1.71 10.83 4.67
CA ARG A 89 -2.76 11.87 4.70
C ARG A 89 -3.96 11.47 3.84
N GLU A 90 -3.74 10.83 2.69
CA GLU A 90 -4.84 10.27 1.89
C GLU A 90 -5.44 9.03 2.56
N ALA A 91 -4.62 8.13 3.11
CA ALA A 91 -5.10 6.93 3.80
C ALA A 91 -6.06 7.25 4.97
N VAL A 92 -5.75 8.26 5.79
CA VAL A 92 -6.58 8.62 6.95
C VAL A 92 -7.90 9.30 6.57
N LYS A 93 -8.01 9.88 5.37
CA LYS A 93 -9.30 10.42 4.87
C LYS A 93 -10.31 9.31 4.69
N PHE A 94 -9.87 8.17 4.13
CA PHE A 94 -10.74 7.05 3.80
C PHE A 94 -10.82 5.99 4.90
N LYS A 95 -9.77 5.83 5.73
CA LYS A 95 -9.74 4.91 6.88
C LYS A 95 -9.51 5.64 8.21
N ARG A 96 -10.34 6.65 8.51
CA ARG A 96 -10.24 7.46 9.74
C ARG A 96 -10.36 6.65 11.04
N ASN A 97 -11.07 5.53 11.02
CA ASN A 97 -11.32 4.71 12.21
C ASN A 97 -10.24 3.62 12.43
N SER A 98 -9.22 3.52 11.57
CA SER A 98 -8.16 2.53 11.73
C SER A 98 -7.02 3.10 12.57
N TRP A 99 -6.91 2.64 13.81
CA TRP A 99 -5.81 3.01 14.72
C TRP A 99 -4.44 2.66 14.13
N GLN A 100 -4.33 1.56 13.36
CA GLN A 100 -3.07 1.15 12.74
C GLN A 100 -2.54 2.17 11.72
N VAL A 101 -3.45 2.79 10.95
CA VAL A 101 -3.06 3.84 9.98
C VAL A 101 -2.56 5.07 10.72
N TRP A 102 -3.23 5.47 11.81
CA TRP A 102 -2.80 6.60 12.64
C TRP A 102 -1.48 6.33 13.39
N ASP A 103 -1.27 5.12 13.90
CA ASP A 103 -0.01 4.72 14.53
C ASP A 103 1.15 4.79 13.52
N ASN A 104 0.98 4.21 12.33
CA ASN A 104 1.98 4.31 11.27
C ASN A 104 2.21 5.76 10.81
N TYR A 105 1.15 6.56 10.71
CA TYR A 105 1.26 7.97 10.36
C TYR A 105 2.05 8.77 11.40
N SER A 106 1.80 8.52 12.69
CA SER A 106 2.49 9.20 13.79
C SER A 106 4.00 8.91 13.78
N LYS A 107 4.41 7.67 13.50
CA LYS A 107 5.81 7.25 13.40
C LYS A 107 6.54 7.99 12.27
N VAL A 108 5.90 8.13 11.12
CA VAL A 108 6.50 8.87 9.98
C VAL A 108 6.48 10.38 10.22
N ALA A 109 5.45 10.92 10.85
CA ALA A 109 5.41 12.34 11.23
C ALA A 109 6.53 12.69 12.22
N LEU A 110 6.85 11.79 13.16
CA LEU A 110 8.00 11.91 14.06
C LEU A 110 9.32 11.91 13.30
N ASP A 111 9.51 10.95 12.40
CA ASP A 111 10.74 10.84 11.59
C ASP A 111 10.98 12.08 10.71
N THR A 112 9.91 12.69 10.20
CA THR A 112 9.98 13.95 9.42
C THR A 112 10.11 15.21 10.28
N GLY A 113 10.11 15.09 11.62
CA GLY A 113 10.18 16.21 12.54
C GLY A 113 8.93 17.11 12.54
N ASN A 114 7.82 16.67 11.94
CA ASN A 114 6.62 17.47 11.83
C ASN A 114 5.71 17.28 13.05
N ILE A 115 6.15 17.90 14.16
CA ILE A 115 5.53 17.78 15.50
C ILE A 115 4.02 18.04 15.46
N ARG A 116 3.55 18.98 14.63
CA ARG A 116 2.12 19.28 14.50
C ARG A 116 1.32 18.08 14.00
N LEU A 117 1.79 17.43 12.94
CA LEU A 117 1.13 16.25 12.38
C LEU A 117 1.20 15.06 13.32
N THR A 118 2.33 14.91 14.02
CA THR A 118 2.49 13.88 15.07
C THR A 118 1.44 14.02 16.17
N LEU A 119 1.26 15.23 16.71
CA LEU A 119 0.30 15.48 17.79
C LEU A 119 -1.15 15.24 17.35
N GLU A 120 -1.48 15.52 16.09
CA GLU A 120 -2.79 15.20 15.53
C GLU A 120 -2.99 13.69 15.41
N ALA A 121 -1.99 12.97 14.89
CA ALA A 121 -2.05 11.53 14.70
C ALA A 121 -2.18 10.76 16.02
N ILE A 122 -1.38 11.12 17.04
CA ILE A 122 -1.38 10.45 18.35
C ILE A 122 -2.74 10.58 19.06
N LYS A 123 -3.47 11.69 18.86
CA LYS A 123 -4.80 11.88 19.46
C LYS A 123 -5.87 10.96 18.88
N MET A 124 -5.60 10.38 17.72
CA MET A 124 -6.54 9.54 16.96
C MET A 124 -6.22 8.03 17.07
N VAL A 125 -5.09 7.68 17.72
CA VAL A 125 -4.72 6.30 18.10
C VAL A 125 -5.40 5.95 19.41
#